data_AF-A0A931QW17-F1
#
_entry.id   AF-A0A931QW17-F1
#
_cell.length_a   1.000
_cell.length_b   1.000
_cell.length_c   1.000
_cell.angle_alpha   90.00
_cell.angle_beta   90.00
_cell.angle_gamma   90.00
#
_symmetry.space_group_name_H-M   'P 1'
#
loop_
_entity.id
_entity.type
_entity.pdbx_description
1 polymer ?
#
loop_
_entity_poly.entity_id
_entity_poly.type
_entity_poly.pdbx_seq_one_letter_code
_entity_poly.pdbx_strand_id
1 'polypeptide(L)'
;MNRGRGIVIVWRAVLWGGSLLLLGWLFSQNLVPSGEFILEYKKGSAISPISDIHPEKRVIDLGNESQSFFIDPVYFDAKVPREFDTVIVDMLFQNQSQPILELGARRLRGSWGFVMKPLQNKIIDDVLASSENHPPTPSSAEEGEAAWKCQRYDGVVFCQKQERYPNLSALLAQPPSEPVLAYNYALPQNIRHDVMNVNTDISQYNYLVATYASPESLGDGWYRASVPFSWSDFELYINEISFLISAPELNKGHGQIVLGDISILLKRDPLDWDGFIEYVANQLKRLKK
;
A
#
# COMPACT_ATOMS: atom_id res chain seq x y z
N MET A 1 -32.61 62.06 1.16
CA MET A 1 -33.06 60.72 0.68
C MET A 1 -31.92 59.80 0.20
N ASN A 2 -30.66 59.95 0.64
CA ASN A 2 -29.52 59.13 0.12
C ASN A 2 -28.97 58.05 1.09
N ARG A 3 -29.44 57.98 2.34
CA ARG A 3 -28.86 57.06 3.35
C ARG A 3 -29.18 55.58 3.09
N GLY A 4 -30.32 55.29 2.45
CA GLY A 4 -30.73 53.90 2.14
C GLY A 4 -29.94 53.25 1.00
N ARG A 5 -29.45 54.03 0.02
CA ARG A 5 -28.75 53.50 -1.15
C ARG A 5 -27.36 52.94 -0.81
N GLY A 6 -26.67 53.56 0.14
CA GLY A 6 -25.36 53.09 0.61
C GLY A 6 -25.44 51.72 1.31
N ILE A 7 -26.46 51.51 2.15
CA ILE A 7 -26.64 50.25 2.90
C ILE A 7 -26.84 49.06 1.94
N VAL A 8 -27.64 49.23 0.89
CA VAL A 8 -27.89 48.15 -0.09
C VAL A 8 -26.63 47.78 -0.88
N ILE A 9 -25.79 48.76 -1.23
CA ILE A 9 -24.53 48.51 -1.96
C ILE A 9 -23.56 47.71 -1.09
N VAL A 10 -23.44 48.06 0.20
CA VAL A 10 -22.58 47.34 1.15
C VAL A 10 -23.03 45.90 1.30
N TRP A 11 -24.33 45.64 1.52
CA TRP A 11 -24.84 44.27 1.64
C TRP A 11 -24.61 43.44 0.39
N ARG A 12 -24.77 44.02 -0.81
CA ARG A 12 -24.44 43.34 -2.06
C ARG A 12 -22.96 42.96 -2.12
N ALA A 13 -22.06 43.89 -1.79
CA ALA A 13 -20.62 43.61 -1.78
C ALA A 13 -20.26 42.49 -0.79
N VAL A 14 -20.86 42.51 0.41
CA VAL A 14 -20.66 41.46 1.42
C VAL A 14 -21.14 40.11 0.92
N LEU A 15 -22.34 40.04 0.34
CA LEU A 15 -22.88 38.78 -0.19
C LEU A 15 -22.03 38.24 -1.34
N TRP A 16 -21.65 39.09 -2.31
CA TRP A 16 -20.79 38.69 -3.42
C TRP A 16 -19.41 38.24 -2.94
N GLY A 17 -18.77 39.00 -2.04
CA GLY A 17 -17.47 38.64 -1.48
C GLY A 17 -17.54 37.34 -0.69
N GLY A 18 -18.56 37.16 0.15
CA GLY A 18 -18.80 35.93 0.90
C GLY A 18 -19.02 34.72 0.00
N SER A 19 -19.82 34.86 -1.07
CA SER A 19 -20.04 33.79 -2.04
C SER A 19 -18.77 33.42 -2.81
N LEU A 20 -17.97 34.40 -3.24
CA LEU A 20 -16.69 34.15 -3.92
C LEU A 20 -15.68 33.47 -3.00
N LEU A 21 -15.61 33.89 -1.74
CA LEU A 21 -14.76 33.25 -0.73
C LEU A 21 -15.20 31.81 -0.45
N LEU A 22 -16.51 31.57 -0.31
CA LEU A 22 -17.05 30.23 -0.13
C LEU A 22 -16.74 29.33 -1.34
N LEU A 23 -16.93 29.83 -2.56
CA LEU A 23 -16.59 29.09 -3.77
C LEU A 23 -15.10 28.82 -3.86
N GLY A 24 -14.24 29.82 -3.60
CA GLY A 24 -12.79 29.63 -3.57
C GLY A 24 -12.35 28.59 -2.54
N TRP A 25 -12.99 28.58 -1.37
CA TRP A 25 -12.76 27.58 -0.34
C TRP A 25 -13.20 26.17 -0.79
N LEU A 26 -14.41 26.02 -1.33
CA LEU A 26 -14.89 24.74 -1.87
C LEU A 26 -14.02 24.22 -3.02
N PHE A 27 -13.57 25.12 -3.90
CA PHE A 27 -12.62 24.79 -4.95
C PHE A 27 -11.29 24.30 -4.38
N SER A 28 -10.75 24.96 -3.36
CA SER A 28 -9.52 24.53 -2.69
C SER A 28 -9.65 23.12 -2.11
N GLN A 29 -10.79 22.82 -1.47
CA GLN A 29 -11.08 21.49 -0.92
C GLN A 29 -11.16 20.41 -2.01
N ASN A 30 -11.77 20.72 -3.17
CA ASN A 30 -11.95 19.75 -4.26
C ASN A 30 -10.72 19.63 -5.19
N LEU A 31 -9.93 20.70 -5.34
CA LEU A 31 -8.80 20.75 -6.27
C LEU A 31 -7.48 20.28 -5.67
N VAL A 32 -7.36 20.23 -4.35
CA VAL A 32 -6.14 19.78 -3.65
C VAL A 32 -4.89 20.42 -4.30
N PRO A 33 -4.73 21.75 -4.21
CA PRO A 33 -3.69 22.47 -4.96
C PRO A 33 -2.27 22.04 -4.61
N SER A 34 -2.05 21.55 -3.39
CA SER A 34 -0.79 20.96 -2.93
C SER A 34 -0.39 19.68 -3.67
N GLY A 35 -1.34 18.99 -4.30
CA GLY A 35 -1.13 17.67 -4.90
C GLY A 35 -1.24 16.50 -3.91
N GLU A 36 -1.35 16.76 -2.60
CA GLU A 36 -1.44 15.73 -1.56
C GLU A 36 -2.79 15.77 -0.84
N PHE A 37 -3.46 14.61 -0.74
CA PHE A 37 -4.74 14.45 -0.03
C PHE A 37 -4.69 13.22 0.87
N ILE A 38 -5.04 13.39 2.15
CA ILE A 38 -4.98 12.31 3.15
C ILE A 38 -6.41 11.87 3.48
N LEU A 39 -6.67 10.58 3.34
CA LEU A 39 -7.87 9.91 3.84
C LEU A 39 -7.52 9.20 5.15
N GLU A 40 -8.27 9.47 6.21
CA GLU A 40 -8.13 8.80 7.49
C GLU A 40 -9.35 7.90 7.73
N TYR A 41 -9.10 6.65 8.10
CA TYR A 41 -10.15 5.75 8.52
C TYR A 41 -10.70 6.18 9.88
N LYS A 42 -12.02 6.36 9.95
CA LYS A 42 -12.74 6.68 11.19
C LYS A 42 -13.83 5.64 11.39
N LYS A 43 -13.47 4.58 12.12
CA LYS A 43 -14.33 3.41 12.34
C LYS A 43 -15.74 3.80 12.78
N GLY A 44 -16.75 3.21 12.14
CA GLY A 44 -18.17 3.43 12.47
C GLY A 44 -18.69 4.84 12.18
N SER A 45 -17.86 5.72 11.61
CA SER A 45 -18.27 7.06 11.22
C SER A 45 -18.87 7.04 9.82
N ALA A 46 -20.14 7.44 9.70
CA ALA A 46 -20.83 7.53 8.40
C ALA A 46 -20.17 8.54 7.42
N ILE A 47 -19.30 9.42 7.93
CA ILE A 47 -18.53 10.40 7.15
C ILE A 47 -17.09 9.94 6.88
N SER A 48 -16.70 8.73 7.31
CA SER A 48 -15.38 8.19 7.01
C SER A 48 -15.23 8.04 5.48
N PRO A 49 -14.14 8.56 4.88
CA PRO A 49 -13.87 8.33 3.46
C PRO A 49 -13.44 6.88 3.18
N ILE A 50 -13.04 6.14 4.21
CA ILE A 50 -12.66 4.72 4.13
C ILE A 50 -13.77 3.90 4.80
N SER A 51 -14.29 2.88 4.10
CA SER A 51 -15.34 2.01 4.64
C SER A 51 -14.81 1.17 5.80
N ASP A 52 -15.73 0.67 6.63
CA ASP A 52 -15.38 -0.41 7.56
C ASP A 52 -14.93 -1.66 6.79
N ILE A 53 -14.14 -2.50 7.47
CA ILE A 53 -13.64 -3.75 6.91
C ILE A 53 -14.80 -4.73 6.73
N HIS A 54 -14.85 -5.40 5.58
CA HIS A 54 -15.89 -6.37 5.25
C HIS A 54 -15.30 -7.65 4.60
N PRO A 55 -16.02 -8.78 4.56
CA PRO A 55 -17.36 -9.03 5.12
C PRO A 55 -17.37 -9.02 6.65
N GLU A 56 -18.41 -8.43 7.26
CA GLU A 56 -18.56 -8.30 8.73
C GLU A 56 -18.40 -9.64 9.46
N LYS A 57 -18.90 -10.74 8.88
CA LYS A 57 -18.78 -12.09 9.45
C LYS A 57 -17.34 -12.61 9.61
N ARG A 58 -16.35 -11.94 9.01
CA ARG A 58 -14.93 -12.27 9.10
C ARG A 58 -14.18 -11.37 10.10
N VAL A 59 -14.86 -10.36 10.63
CA VAL A 59 -14.29 -9.27 11.42
C VAL A 59 -14.89 -9.28 12.82
N ILE A 60 -14.06 -9.05 13.83
CA ILE A 60 -14.44 -8.88 15.22
C ILE A 60 -14.08 -7.44 15.63
N ASP A 61 -15.06 -6.74 16.17
CA ASP A 61 -14.84 -5.42 16.76
C ASP A 61 -14.16 -5.56 18.13
N LEU A 62 -12.97 -4.97 18.29
CA LEU A 62 -12.22 -4.99 19.55
C LEU A 62 -12.40 -3.73 20.41
N GLY A 63 -13.23 -2.77 19.98
CA GLY A 63 -13.27 -1.42 20.54
C GLY A 63 -12.07 -0.56 20.12
N ASN A 64 -12.00 0.67 20.65
CA ASN A 64 -10.86 1.60 20.48
C ASN A 64 -10.33 1.70 19.04
N GLU A 65 -11.23 1.89 18.07
CA GLU A 65 -10.91 2.07 16.64
C GLU A 65 -10.21 0.88 15.96
N SER A 66 -9.97 -0.23 16.67
CA SER A 66 -9.30 -1.43 16.14
C SER A 66 -10.30 -2.53 15.75
N GLN A 67 -9.95 -3.32 14.75
CA GLN A 67 -10.74 -4.48 14.30
C GLN A 67 -9.80 -5.66 14.09
N SER A 68 -10.21 -6.86 14.48
CA SER A 68 -9.48 -8.08 14.09
C SER A 68 -10.21 -8.86 13.02
N PHE A 69 -9.48 -9.58 12.18
CA PHE A 69 -10.07 -10.57 11.30
C PHE A 69 -9.36 -11.92 11.45
N PHE A 70 -10.14 -12.99 11.26
CA PHE A 70 -9.72 -14.38 11.47
C PHE A 70 -10.03 -15.28 10.26
N ILE A 71 -10.61 -14.70 9.19
CA ILE A 71 -10.85 -15.38 7.92
C ILE A 71 -10.41 -14.46 6.79
N ASP A 72 -9.58 -15.01 5.90
CA ASP A 72 -9.10 -14.38 4.68
C ASP A 72 -10.09 -14.54 3.51
N PRO A 73 -10.14 -13.59 2.55
CA PRO A 73 -9.64 -12.21 2.63
C PRO A 73 -10.65 -11.27 3.29
N VAL A 74 -10.19 -10.06 3.64
CA VAL A 74 -11.07 -8.94 3.98
C VAL A 74 -10.84 -7.76 3.04
N TYR A 75 -11.77 -6.83 3.00
CA TYR A 75 -11.81 -5.74 2.04
C TYR A 75 -12.18 -4.43 2.74
N PHE A 76 -11.75 -3.33 2.15
CA PHE A 76 -12.25 -2.00 2.47
C PHE A 76 -12.20 -1.13 1.21
N ASP A 77 -13.07 -0.14 1.16
CA ASP A 77 -13.18 0.77 0.02
C ASP A 77 -12.82 2.18 0.45
N ALA A 78 -12.14 2.93 -0.41
CA ALA A 78 -11.74 4.31 -0.17
C ALA A 78 -12.38 5.23 -1.21
N LYS A 79 -13.15 6.21 -0.73
CA LYS A 79 -13.75 7.26 -1.55
C LYS A 79 -12.72 8.36 -1.82
N VAL A 80 -12.34 8.48 -3.09
CA VAL A 80 -11.34 9.43 -3.57
C VAL A 80 -12.01 10.53 -4.38
N PRO A 81 -11.78 11.82 -4.11
CA PRO A 81 -12.52 12.90 -4.76
C PRO A 81 -12.27 12.97 -6.28
N ARG A 82 -11.12 12.47 -6.74
CA ARG A 82 -10.67 12.49 -8.13
C ARG A 82 -9.48 11.55 -8.36
N GLU A 83 -8.89 11.65 -9.56
CA GLU A 83 -7.67 10.96 -9.97
C GLU A 83 -6.39 11.57 -9.37
N PHE A 84 -5.45 10.70 -9.03
CA PHE A 84 -4.11 11.00 -8.50
C PHE A 84 -3.08 10.14 -9.25
N ASP A 85 -1.79 10.35 -9.03
CA ASP A 85 -0.73 9.57 -9.70
C ASP A 85 -0.28 8.39 -8.85
N THR A 86 -0.22 8.60 -7.54
CA THR A 86 0.24 7.61 -6.56
C THR A 86 -0.72 7.53 -5.38
N VAL A 87 -0.93 6.32 -4.88
CA VAL A 87 -1.74 6.03 -3.69
C VAL A 87 -0.88 5.26 -2.71
N ILE A 88 -0.60 5.84 -1.55
CA ILE A 88 0.19 5.21 -0.51
C ILE A 88 -0.77 4.83 0.61
N VAL A 89 -0.87 3.53 0.90
CA VAL A 89 -1.68 3.03 2.00
C VAL A 89 -0.78 2.76 3.19
N ASP A 90 -0.98 3.53 4.25
CA ASP A 90 -0.33 3.38 5.54
C ASP A 90 -1.25 2.61 6.47
N MET A 91 -0.78 1.47 6.97
CA MET A 91 -1.56 0.55 7.79
C MET A 91 -0.81 0.19 9.06
N LEU A 92 -1.51 0.31 10.19
CA LEU A 92 -1.09 -0.18 11.49
C LEU A 92 -1.73 -1.56 11.75
N PHE A 93 -0.94 -2.56 12.09
CA PHE A 93 -1.45 -3.92 12.30
C PHE A 93 -0.63 -4.73 13.33
N GLN A 94 -1.25 -5.75 13.91
CA GLN A 94 -0.58 -6.84 14.63
C GLN A 94 -0.76 -8.14 13.86
N ASN A 95 0.36 -8.79 13.55
CA ASN A 95 0.37 -10.10 12.90
C ASN A 95 0.88 -11.17 13.87
N GLN A 96 -0.03 -11.95 14.44
CA GLN A 96 0.32 -12.96 15.45
C GLN A 96 1.17 -14.09 14.86
N SER A 97 0.72 -14.74 13.79
CA SER A 97 1.43 -15.92 13.28
C SER A 97 1.35 -16.15 11.76
N GLN A 98 0.78 -15.21 11.00
CA GLN A 98 0.70 -15.36 9.55
C GLN A 98 2.08 -15.20 8.90
N PRO A 99 2.55 -16.18 8.10
CA PRO A 99 3.84 -16.07 7.42
C PRO A 99 3.84 -14.92 6.40
N ILE A 100 2.71 -14.71 5.72
CA ILE A 100 2.55 -13.71 4.66
C ILE A 100 1.29 -12.90 4.94
N LEU A 101 1.43 -11.57 4.87
CA LEU A 101 0.35 -10.60 4.91
C LEU A 101 0.54 -9.61 3.75
N GLU A 102 -0.50 -9.43 2.94
CA GLU A 102 -0.45 -8.63 1.72
C GLU A 102 -1.63 -7.67 1.63
N LEU A 103 -1.43 -6.57 0.92
CA LEU A 103 -2.43 -5.60 0.53
C LEU A 103 -2.57 -5.58 -0.99
N GLY A 104 -3.77 -5.82 -1.48
CA GLY A 104 -4.13 -5.78 -2.89
C GLY A 104 -4.95 -4.54 -3.22
N ALA A 105 -4.62 -3.86 -4.32
CA ALA A 105 -5.50 -2.86 -4.95
C ALA A 105 -6.21 -3.48 -6.16
N ARG A 106 -7.52 -3.28 -6.31
CA ARG A 106 -8.31 -3.94 -7.35
C ARG A 106 -7.99 -3.40 -8.76
N ARG A 107 -7.59 -4.26 -9.70
CA ARG A 107 -7.17 -3.87 -11.08
C ARG A 107 -8.31 -3.38 -11.97
N LEU A 108 -9.33 -4.21 -12.15
CA LEU A 108 -10.40 -3.99 -13.13
C LEU A 108 -11.74 -4.31 -12.52
N ARG A 109 -12.74 -3.49 -12.84
CA ARG A 109 -14.11 -3.73 -12.41
C ARG A 109 -14.66 -4.99 -13.08
N GLY A 110 -15.35 -5.83 -12.31
CA GLY A 110 -15.93 -7.09 -12.81
C GLY A 110 -14.96 -8.27 -12.86
N SER A 111 -13.65 -8.03 -12.69
CA SER A 111 -12.69 -9.08 -12.38
C SER A 111 -12.37 -9.11 -10.88
N TRP A 112 -11.97 -10.27 -10.38
CA TRP A 112 -11.39 -10.44 -9.04
C TRP A 112 -9.86 -10.32 -9.07
N GLY A 113 -9.31 -9.50 -9.99
CA GLY A 113 -7.88 -9.25 -10.10
C GLY A 113 -7.43 -8.13 -9.17
N PHE A 114 -6.41 -8.40 -8.37
CA PHE A 114 -5.76 -7.41 -7.50
C PHE A 114 -4.26 -7.32 -7.82
N VAL A 115 -3.69 -6.13 -7.71
CA VAL A 115 -2.23 -5.94 -7.63
C VAL A 115 -1.83 -6.11 -6.18
N MET A 116 -1.28 -7.27 -5.84
CA MET A 116 -0.84 -7.59 -4.49
C MET A 116 0.52 -6.95 -4.20
N LYS A 117 0.67 -6.39 -3.01
CA LYS A 117 1.94 -5.88 -2.48
C LYS A 117 2.09 -6.33 -1.02
N PRO A 118 3.32 -6.62 -0.56
CA PRO A 118 3.52 -7.15 0.78
C PRO A 118 3.31 -6.09 1.85
N LEU A 119 2.60 -6.45 2.92
CA LEU A 119 2.60 -5.72 4.19
C LEU A 119 3.65 -6.31 5.13
N GLN A 120 3.74 -7.64 5.17
CA GLN A 120 4.75 -8.37 5.93
C GLN A 120 4.97 -9.75 5.31
N ASN A 121 6.22 -10.21 5.30
CA ASN A 121 6.58 -11.58 5.00
C ASN A 121 7.61 -12.07 6.02
N LYS A 122 7.14 -12.81 7.03
CA LYS A 122 7.97 -13.31 8.13
C LYS A 122 9.06 -14.26 7.64
N ILE A 123 8.82 -15.01 6.56
CA ILE A 123 9.83 -15.89 5.95
C ILE A 123 11.03 -15.05 5.48
N ILE A 124 10.77 -13.90 4.84
CA ILE A 124 11.83 -13.00 4.38
C ILE A 124 12.44 -12.22 5.56
N ASP A 125 11.63 -11.80 6.53
CA ASP A 125 12.14 -11.14 7.75
C ASP A 125 13.12 -12.05 8.50
N ASP A 126 12.83 -13.34 8.64
CA ASP A 126 13.71 -14.32 9.29
C ASP A 126 15.03 -14.50 8.51
N VAL A 127 14.96 -14.56 7.17
CA VAL A 127 16.15 -14.60 6.30
C VAL A 127 17.01 -13.34 6.49
N LEU A 128 16.39 -12.16 6.49
CA LEU A 128 17.08 -10.89 6.68
C LEU A 128 17.72 -10.81 8.07
N ALA A 129 17.00 -11.20 9.11
CA ALA A 129 17.51 -11.22 10.49
C ALA A 129 18.69 -12.20 10.65
N SER A 130 18.66 -13.34 9.96
CA SER A 130 19.78 -14.30 9.97
C SER A 130 21.05 -13.73 9.31
N SER A 131 20.89 -12.89 8.28
CA SER A 131 21.98 -12.23 7.55
C SER A 131 22.66 -11.13 8.35
N GLU A 132 21.98 -10.49 9.30
CA GLU A 132 22.53 -9.37 10.09
C GLU A 132 23.35 -9.83 11.30
N ASN A 133 22.99 -10.98 11.89
CA ASN A 133 23.54 -11.42 13.18
C ASN A 133 24.81 -12.28 13.12
N HIS A 134 25.26 -12.70 11.93
CA HIS A 134 26.44 -13.56 11.78
C HIS A 134 27.58 -12.82 11.05
N PRO A 135 28.50 -12.17 11.78
CA PRO A 135 29.77 -11.79 11.18
C PRO A 135 30.51 -13.06 10.71
N PRO A 136 31.16 -13.03 9.54
CA PRO A 136 31.82 -14.20 8.97
C PRO A 136 32.97 -14.61 9.90
N THR A 137 32.73 -15.63 10.74
CA THR A 137 33.74 -16.16 11.65
C THR A 137 34.34 -17.42 10.98
N PRO A 138 35.60 -17.42 10.55
CA PRO A 138 36.11 -18.43 9.62
C PRO A 138 36.41 -19.85 10.17
N SER A 139 36.00 -20.24 11.40
CA SER A 139 36.73 -21.31 12.10
C SER A 139 35.97 -22.51 12.64
N SER A 140 34.72 -22.77 12.27
CA SER A 140 34.08 -24.05 12.63
C SER A 140 33.09 -24.50 11.57
N ALA A 141 33.60 -25.31 10.64
CA ALA A 141 32.83 -26.08 9.66
C ALA A 141 32.10 -27.25 10.36
N GLU A 142 31.20 -26.94 11.29
CA GLU A 142 30.12 -27.87 11.58
C GLU A 142 29.12 -27.78 10.43
N GLU A 143 28.51 -28.90 10.05
CA GLU A 143 27.53 -29.07 8.96
C GLU A 143 26.21 -28.34 9.24
N GLY A 144 26.29 -27.07 9.62
CA GLY A 144 25.16 -26.17 9.83
C GLY A 144 24.70 -25.56 8.51
N GLU A 145 23.40 -25.33 8.41
CA GLU A 145 22.76 -24.70 7.26
C GLU A 145 23.45 -23.37 6.92
N ALA A 146 23.88 -23.21 5.66
CA ALA A 146 24.62 -22.03 5.23
C ALA A 146 23.78 -20.76 5.45
N ALA A 147 24.33 -19.81 6.21
CA ALA A 147 23.68 -18.54 6.50
C ALA A 147 23.43 -17.74 5.22
N TRP A 148 22.25 -17.10 5.14
CA TRP A 148 21.92 -16.22 4.03
C TRP A 148 22.71 -14.92 4.10
N LYS A 149 23.15 -14.43 2.95
CA LYS A 149 23.73 -13.10 2.80
C LYS A 149 22.87 -12.28 1.87
N CYS A 150 22.34 -11.17 2.38
CA CYS A 150 21.37 -10.34 1.70
C CYS A 150 21.93 -8.96 1.31
N GLN A 151 21.47 -8.45 0.17
CA GLN A 151 21.75 -7.11 -0.35
C GLN A 151 20.43 -6.45 -0.78
N ARG A 152 20.31 -5.13 -0.62
CA ARG A 152 19.10 -4.37 -0.98
C ARG A 152 19.40 -3.37 -2.11
N TYR A 153 18.48 -3.28 -3.07
CA TYR A 153 18.55 -2.40 -4.24
C TYR A 153 17.15 -1.87 -4.58
N ASP A 154 16.89 -0.57 -4.44
CA ASP A 154 15.63 0.07 -4.85
C ASP A 154 14.35 -0.70 -4.45
N GLY A 155 14.27 -1.15 -3.19
CA GLY A 155 13.12 -1.92 -2.68
C GLY A 155 13.12 -3.40 -3.05
N VAL A 156 14.15 -3.90 -3.72
CA VAL A 156 14.40 -5.31 -4.01
C VAL A 156 15.44 -5.87 -3.05
N VAL A 157 15.15 -7.03 -2.47
CA VAL A 157 16.04 -7.83 -1.65
C VAL A 157 16.58 -8.97 -2.50
N PHE A 158 17.90 -9.11 -2.54
CA PHE A 158 18.59 -10.26 -3.12
C PHE A 158 19.38 -10.98 -2.03
N CYS A 159 19.06 -12.25 -1.78
CA CYS A 159 19.78 -13.08 -0.82
C CYS A 159 20.37 -14.31 -1.50
N GLN A 160 21.54 -14.74 -1.01
CA GLN A 160 22.21 -15.97 -1.46
C GLN A 160 22.88 -16.69 -0.28
N LYS A 161 22.82 -18.03 -0.24
CA LYS A 161 23.53 -18.84 0.77
C LYS A 161 25.05 -18.90 0.51
N GLN A 162 25.46 -18.85 -0.75
CA GLN A 162 26.85 -18.80 -1.19
C GLN A 162 27.07 -17.54 -2.01
N GLU A 163 28.11 -16.75 -1.74
CA GLU A 163 28.44 -15.51 -2.48
C GLU A 163 28.99 -15.80 -3.88
N ARG A 164 28.17 -16.39 -4.75
CA ARG A 164 28.53 -16.63 -6.15
C ARG A 164 28.37 -15.36 -6.99
N TYR A 165 27.45 -14.48 -6.61
CA TYR A 165 27.15 -13.26 -7.35
C TYR A 165 27.42 -12.01 -6.50
N PRO A 166 28.11 -10.99 -7.03
CA PRO A 166 28.35 -9.75 -6.27
C PRO A 166 27.09 -8.90 -6.05
N ASN A 167 26.05 -9.06 -6.90
CA ASN A 167 24.78 -8.33 -6.86
C ASN A 167 23.71 -9.02 -7.73
N LEU A 168 22.47 -8.52 -7.68
CA LEU A 168 21.35 -9.03 -8.46
C LEU A 168 21.61 -8.95 -9.98
N SER A 169 22.19 -7.86 -10.48
CA SER A 169 22.47 -7.70 -11.92
C SER A 169 23.41 -8.77 -12.46
N ALA A 170 24.41 -9.20 -11.67
CA ALA A 170 25.30 -10.29 -12.04
C ALA A 170 24.56 -11.64 -12.11
N LEU A 171 23.63 -11.90 -11.20
CA LEU A 171 22.76 -13.08 -11.25
C LEU A 171 21.88 -13.05 -12.52
N LEU A 172 21.28 -11.90 -12.85
CA LEU A 172 20.45 -11.78 -14.04
C LEU A 172 21.24 -11.94 -15.35
N ALA A 173 22.50 -11.49 -15.38
CA ALA A 173 23.38 -11.62 -16.54
C ALA A 173 23.88 -13.06 -16.75
N GLN A 174 24.11 -13.80 -15.66
CA GLN A 174 24.62 -15.17 -15.71
C GLN A 174 23.83 -16.07 -14.74
N PRO A 175 22.58 -16.43 -15.08
CA PRO A 175 21.67 -17.10 -14.14
C PRO A 175 22.19 -18.47 -13.69
N PRO A 176 21.91 -18.87 -12.44
CA PRO A 176 22.28 -20.18 -11.95
C PRO A 176 21.47 -21.28 -12.65
N SER A 177 21.99 -22.52 -12.63
CA SER A 177 21.25 -23.69 -13.10
C SER A 177 20.15 -24.15 -12.12
N GLU A 178 20.30 -23.80 -10.85
CA GLU A 178 19.36 -24.04 -9.76
C GLU A 178 18.20 -23.02 -9.80
N PRO A 179 17.00 -23.38 -9.31
CA PRO A 179 15.88 -22.45 -9.26
C PRO A 179 16.15 -21.28 -8.29
N VAL A 180 15.73 -20.08 -8.69
CA VAL A 180 15.69 -18.88 -7.84
C VAL A 180 14.31 -18.79 -7.19
N LEU A 181 14.24 -18.54 -5.88
CA LEU A 181 12.96 -18.26 -5.23
C LEU A 181 12.58 -16.78 -5.44
N ALA A 182 11.40 -16.51 -5.97
CA ALA A 182 10.92 -15.16 -6.25
C ALA A 182 9.70 -14.79 -5.39
N TYR A 183 9.64 -13.55 -4.89
CA TYR A 183 8.47 -13.03 -4.18
C TYR A 183 8.14 -11.60 -4.62
N ASN A 184 6.95 -11.38 -5.20
CA ASN A 184 6.53 -10.08 -5.74
C ASN A 184 7.56 -9.42 -6.68
N TYR A 185 8.37 -10.22 -7.38
CA TYR A 185 9.38 -9.77 -8.34
C TYR A 185 9.27 -10.57 -9.63
N ALA A 186 9.18 -9.88 -10.77
CA ALA A 186 9.08 -10.51 -12.08
C ALA A 186 10.48 -10.82 -12.63
N LEU A 187 10.93 -12.07 -12.46
CA LEU A 187 12.19 -12.53 -13.05
C LEU A 187 12.04 -12.70 -14.58
N PRO A 188 13.12 -12.44 -15.35
CA PRO A 188 13.17 -12.77 -16.78
C PRO A 188 12.85 -14.24 -17.05
N GLN A 189 12.15 -14.51 -18.17
CA GLN A 189 11.68 -15.86 -18.53
C GLN A 189 12.80 -16.90 -18.73
N ASN A 190 14.03 -16.45 -18.99
CA ASN A 190 15.20 -17.33 -19.14
C ASN A 190 15.79 -17.79 -17.79
N ILE A 191 15.26 -17.30 -16.65
CA ILE A 191 15.70 -17.70 -15.32
C ILE A 191 14.69 -18.67 -14.74
N ARG A 192 15.14 -19.88 -14.43
CA ARG A 192 14.33 -20.87 -13.72
C ARG A 192 14.04 -20.35 -12.31
N HIS A 193 12.77 -20.22 -11.96
CA HIS A 193 12.36 -19.72 -10.66
C HIS A 193 11.06 -20.36 -10.19
N ASP A 194 10.89 -20.36 -8.87
CA ASP A 194 9.66 -20.74 -8.20
C ASP A 194 9.10 -19.50 -7.48
N VAL A 195 7.77 -19.43 -7.32
CA VAL A 195 7.11 -18.32 -6.64
C VAL A 195 6.88 -18.70 -5.17
N MET A 196 7.38 -17.87 -4.27
CA MET A 196 7.21 -18.03 -2.83
C MET A 196 5.73 -17.96 -2.44
N ASN A 197 5.32 -18.88 -1.58
CA ASN A 197 4.03 -18.89 -0.92
C ASN A 197 4.20 -19.39 0.53
N VAL A 198 3.11 -19.45 1.29
CA VAL A 198 3.12 -19.82 2.72
C VAL A 198 3.64 -21.23 3.01
N ASN A 199 3.63 -22.14 2.03
CA ASN A 199 4.11 -23.52 2.17
C ASN A 199 5.52 -23.70 1.58
N THR A 200 6.18 -22.63 1.12
CA THR A 200 7.51 -22.72 0.53
C THR A 200 8.54 -23.09 1.59
N ASP A 201 9.20 -24.23 1.41
CA ASP A 201 10.39 -24.62 2.17
C ASP A 201 11.61 -23.88 1.62
N ILE A 202 12.01 -22.81 2.30
CA ILE A 202 13.12 -21.94 1.88
C ILE A 202 14.48 -22.64 1.95
N SER A 203 14.61 -23.73 2.72
CA SER A 203 15.88 -24.45 2.88
C SER A 203 16.37 -25.05 1.54
N GLN A 204 15.44 -25.35 0.63
CA GLN A 204 15.69 -25.95 -0.69
C GLN A 204 16.29 -24.99 -1.72
N TYR A 205 16.36 -23.69 -1.40
CA TYR A 205 16.81 -22.66 -2.33
C TYR A 205 18.15 -22.06 -1.90
N ASN A 206 18.97 -21.73 -2.90
CA ASN A 206 20.24 -21.04 -2.70
C ASN A 206 20.14 -19.53 -2.99
N TYR A 207 19.07 -19.08 -3.65
CA TYR A 207 18.85 -17.69 -4.06
C TYR A 207 17.41 -17.27 -3.79
N LEU A 208 17.25 -16.05 -3.29
CA LEU A 208 15.97 -15.39 -3.08
C LEU A 208 16.02 -13.99 -3.70
N VAL A 209 15.02 -13.64 -4.50
CA VAL A 209 14.81 -12.30 -5.03
C VAL A 209 13.40 -11.84 -4.70
N ALA A 210 13.26 -10.71 -4.01
CA ALA A 210 11.95 -10.24 -3.56
C ALA A 210 11.80 -8.72 -3.65
N THR A 211 10.66 -8.23 -4.14
CA THR A 211 10.28 -6.82 -3.92
C THR A 211 9.64 -6.75 -2.55
N TYR A 212 10.39 -6.29 -1.54
CA TYR A 212 9.95 -6.34 -0.16
C TYR A 212 10.61 -5.26 0.70
N ALA A 213 9.80 -4.60 1.52
CA ALA A 213 10.24 -3.73 2.60
C ALA A 213 9.65 -4.26 3.90
N SER A 214 10.51 -4.61 4.87
CA SER A 214 10.07 -5.01 6.20
C SER A 214 9.27 -3.89 6.86
N PRO A 215 8.14 -4.20 7.53
CA PRO A 215 7.37 -3.19 8.23
C PRO A 215 8.16 -2.62 9.42
N GLU A 216 7.85 -1.38 9.80
CA GLU A 216 8.41 -0.75 11.00
C GLU A 216 7.77 -1.38 12.25
N SER A 217 8.60 -1.93 13.14
CA SER A 217 8.13 -2.43 14.44
C SER A 217 7.92 -1.25 15.40
N LEU A 218 6.73 -1.15 15.98
CA LEU A 218 6.37 -0.11 16.95
C LEU A 218 6.39 -0.62 18.41
N GLY A 219 6.80 -1.88 18.62
CA GLY A 219 6.71 -2.56 19.92
C GLY A 219 5.36 -3.25 20.14
N ASP A 220 5.28 -4.09 21.17
CA ASP A 220 4.06 -4.82 21.57
C ASP A 220 3.36 -5.59 20.42
N GLY A 221 4.14 -6.07 19.44
CA GLY A 221 3.66 -6.79 18.27
C GLY A 221 2.94 -5.93 17.23
N TRP A 222 2.97 -4.60 17.38
CA TRP A 222 2.45 -3.65 16.38
C TRP A 222 3.50 -3.34 15.31
N TYR A 223 3.01 -3.26 14.09
CA TYR A 223 3.78 -2.98 12.89
C TYR A 223 3.09 -1.90 12.07
N ARG A 224 3.88 -1.04 11.43
CA ARG A 224 3.43 -0.08 10.42
C ARG A 224 4.05 -0.41 9.07
N ALA A 225 3.22 -0.45 8.04
CA ALA A 225 3.68 -0.60 6.65
C ALA A 225 3.04 0.48 5.77
N SER A 226 3.85 1.05 4.87
CA SER A 226 3.42 2.01 3.85
C SER A 226 3.57 1.37 2.48
N VAL A 227 2.46 1.15 1.78
CA VAL A 227 2.43 0.44 0.50
C VAL A 227 2.04 1.40 -0.62
N PRO A 228 2.98 1.77 -1.52
CA PRO A 228 2.68 2.63 -2.65
C PRO A 228 2.04 1.82 -3.78
N PHE A 229 1.02 2.37 -4.44
CA PHE A 229 0.41 1.89 -5.68
C PHE A 229 0.46 3.00 -6.72
N SER A 230 0.66 2.64 -7.99
CA SER A 230 0.44 3.58 -9.09
C SER A 230 -1.05 3.65 -9.37
N TRP A 231 -1.55 4.82 -9.73
CA TRP A 231 -2.95 4.94 -10.17
C TRP A 231 -3.28 4.06 -11.38
N SER A 232 -2.29 3.85 -12.24
CA SER A 232 -2.43 2.96 -13.40
C SER A 232 -2.60 1.47 -13.03
N ASP A 233 -2.37 1.12 -11.76
CA ASP A 233 -2.54 -0.24 -11.25
C ASP A 233 -4.02 -0.62 -11.07
N PHE A 234 -4.94 0.36 -10.98
CA PHE A 234 -6.37 0.11 -10.71
C PHE A 234 -7.33 1.00 -11.50
N GLU A 235 -8.52 0.48 -11.75
CA GLU A 235 -9.62 1.18 -12.42
C GLU A 235 -10.57 1.79 -11.39
N LEU A 236 -10.75 3.11 -11.43
CA LEU A 236 -11.75 3.78 -10.60
C LEU A 236 -13.16 3.36 -10.97
N TYR A 237 -13.99 3.15 -9.94
CA TYR A 237 -15.43 3.09 -10.11
C TYR A 237 -16.10 4.10 -9.19
N ILE A 238 -16.82 5.07 -9.76
CA ILE A 238 -17.54 6.12 -9.00
C ILE A 238 -16.65 6.68 -7.87
N ASN A 239 -15.42 7.08 -8.21
CA ASN A 239 -14.53 7.73 -7.23
C ASN A 239 -14.23 6.82 -6.02
N GLU A 240 -14.16 5.51 -6.21
CA GLU A 240 -13.86 4.52 -5.18
C GLU A 240 -12.71 3.60 -5.61
N ILE A 241 -11.82 3.29 -4.66
CA ILE A 241 -10.75 2.30 -4.79
C ILE A 241 -11.03 1.18 -3.81
N SER A 242 -11.12 -0.06 -4.31
CA SER A 242 -11.28 -1.24 -3.46
C SER A 242 -9.93 -1.87 -3.13
N PHE A 243 -9.71 -2.10 -1.85
CA PHE A 243 -8.54 -2.81 -1.33
C PHE A 243 -8.94 -4.18 -0.76
N LEU A 244 -8.01 -5.13 -0.86
CA LEU A 244 -8.09 -6.46 -0.27
C LEU A 244 -6.91 -6.64 0.67
N ILE A 245 -7.15 -7.12 1.87
CA ILE A 245 -6.08 -7.55 2.79
C ILE A 245 -6.10 -9.06 2.79
N SER A 246 -4.96 -9.65 2.44
CA SER A 246 -4.80 -11.10 2.39
C SER A 246 -3.82 -11.62 3.40
N ALA A 247 -4.24 -12.66 4.12
CA ALA A 247 -3.40 -13.46 4.99
C ALA A 247 -3.63 -14.93 4.64
N PRO A 248 -2.89 -15.49 3.65
CA PRO A 248 -3.16 -16.84 3.17
C PRO A 248 -3.07 -17.84 4.31
N GLU A 249 -4.05 -18.75 4.36
CA GLU A 249 -4.19 -19.79 5.39
C GLU A 249 -4.63 -19.32 6.80
N LEU A 250 -4.97 -18.05 6.98
CA LEU A 250 -5.52 -17.56 8.26
C LEU A 250 -6.69 -18.40 8.79
N ASN A 251 -7.53 -18.92 7.89
CA ASN A 251 -8.67 -19.78 8.21
C ASN A 251 -8.30 -21.17 8.76
N LYS A 252 -7.03 -21.57 8.77
CA LYS A 252 -6.55 -22.84 9.35
C LYS A 252 -6.22 -22.75 10.84
N GLY A 253 -6.58 -21.65 11.51
CA GLY A 253 -6.41 -21.48 12.96
C GLY A 253 -5.09 -20.82 13.36
N HIS A 254 -4.41 -20.16 12.44
CA HIS A 254 -3.13 -19.45 12.65
C HIS A 254 -3.35 -18.06 13.31
N GLY A 255 -4.24 -17.98 14.29
CA GLY A 255 -4.54 -16.76 15.05
C GLY A 255 -5.41 -15.76 14.30
N GLN A 256 -5.21 -14.47 14.61
CA GLN A 256 -5.93 -13.35 14.02
C GLN A 256 -4.95 -12.25 13.60
N ILE A 257 -5.38 -11.41 12.66
CA ILE A 257 -4.73 -10.14 12.34
C ILE A 257 -5.54 -9.03 12.98
N VAL A 258 -4.89 -8.19 13.78
CA VAL A 258 -5.52 -6.97 14.33
C VAL A 258 -5.11 -5.80 13.45
N LEU A 259 -6.07 -5.02 12.98
CA LEU A 259 -5.85 -3.77 12.28
C LEU A 259 -6.19 -2.61 13.20
N GLY A 260 -5.30 -1.63 13.23
CA GLY A 260 -5.52 -0.32 13.84
C GLY A 260 -5.80 0.70 12.75
N ASP A 261 -5.08 1.82 12.81
CA ASP A 261 -5.25 2.93 11.86
C ASP A 261 -4.95 2.52 10.42
N ILE A 262 -5.82 2.98 9.52
CA ILE A 262 -5.62 2.94 8.07
C ILE A 262 -5.66 4.39 7.58
N SER A 263 -4.61 4.81 6.88
CA SER A 263 -4.59 6.11 6.22
C SER A 263 -4.12 5.93 4.77
N ILE A 264 -4.65 6.78 3.88
CA ILE A 264 -4.33 6.73 2.46
C ILE A 264 -3.87 8.11 2.04
N LEU A 265 -2.60 8.22 1.65
CA LEU A 265 -2.03 9.42 1.07
C LEU A 265 -2.10 9.33 -0.46
N LEU A 266 -2.95 10.16 -1.04
CA LEU A 266 -3.06 10.34 -2.47
C LEU A 266 -2.11 11.46 -2.90
N LYS A 267 -1.23 11.18 -3.87
CA LYS A 267 -0.25 12.14 -4.39
C LYS A 267 -0.41 12.35 -5.89
N ARG A 268 -0.20 13.58 -6.30
CA ARG A 268 -0.03 13.99 -7.70
C ARG A 268 0.78 15.28 -7.75
N ASP A 269 1.11 15.72 -8.96
CA ASP A 269 1.75 17.01 -9.13
C ASP A 269 0.87 18.17 -8.59
N PRO A 270 1.48 19.17 -7.91
CA PRO A 270 0.79 20.39 -7.51
C PRO A 270 0.12 21.04 -8.71
N LEU A 271 -1.07 21.62 -8.48
CA LEU A 271 -1.79 22.28 -9.56
C LEU A 271 -1.14 23.63 -9.85
N ASP A 272 -0.50 23.76 -11.02
CA ASP A 272 -0.13 25.07 -11.56
C ASP A 272 -1.32 25.72 -12.29
N TRP A 273 -1.14 26.98 -12.70
CA TRP A 273 -2.20 27.72 -13.38
C TRP A 273 -2.60 27.09 -14.71
N ASP A 274 -1.65 26.49 -15.43
CA ASP A 274 -1.90 25.85 -16.72
C ASP A 274 -2.73 24.57 -16.53
N GLY A 275 -2.36 23.70 -15.59
CA GLY A 275 -3.11 22.52 -15.22
C GLY A 275 -4.51 22.84 -14.67
N PHE A 276 -4.66 23.97 -13.96
CA PHE A 276 -5.99 24.44 -13.51
C PHE A 276 -6.90 24.79 -14.70
N ILE A 277 -6.40 25.59 -15.65
CA ILE A 277 -7.16 25.99 -16.83
C ILE A 277 -7.55 24.75 -17.65
N GLU A 278 -6.61 23.81 -17.83
CA GLU A 278 -6.87 22.55 -18.52
C GLU A 278 -7.96 21.72 -17.81
N TYR A 279 -7.89 21.60 -16.48
CA TYR A 279 -8.92 20.91 -15.70
C TYR A 279 -10.31 21.53 -15.90
N VAL A 280 -10.43 22.86 -15.78
CA VAL A 280 -11.71 23.55 -15.97
C VAL A 280 -12.23 23.35 -17.40
N ALA A 281 -11.36 23.47 -18.41
CA ALA A 281 -11.73 23.23 -19.80
C ALA A 281 -12.26 21.79 -20.01
N ASN A 282 -11.61 20.80 -19.41
CA ASN A 282 -12.02 19.40 -19.47
C ASN A 282 -13.36 19.14 -18.77
N GLN A 283 -13.63 19.77 -17.62
CA GLN A 283 -14.94 19.69 -16.95
C GLN A 283 -16.06 20.31 -17.79
N LEU A 284 -15.84 21.49 -18.37
CA LEU A 284 -16.80 22.12 -19.28
C LEU A 284 -17.08 21.28 -20.52
N LYS A 285 -16.07 20.56 -21.03
CA LYS A 285 -16.22 19.63 -22.15
C LYS A 285 -17.06 18.40 -21.77
N ARG A 286 -16.90 17.88 -20.55
CA ARG A 286 -17.72 16.76 -20.03
C ARG A 286 -19.19 17.15 -19.87
N LEU A 287 -19.48 18.37 -19.41
CA LEU A 287 -20.86 18.87 -19.26
C LEU A 287 -21.61 19.08 -20.59
N LYS A 288 -20.90 19.17 -21.72
CA LYS A 288 -21.50 19.33 -23.06
C LYS A 288 -21.85 18.00 -23.74
N LYS A 289 -21.42 16.86 -23.17
CA LYS A 289 -21.77 15.52 -23.65
C LYS A 289 -22.97 14.99 -22.89
#